data_AF-A0A371EZ52-F1
#
_entry.id   AF-A0A371EZ52-F1
#
_cell.length_a   1.000
_cell.length_b   1.000
_cell.length_c   1.000
_cell.angle_alpha   90.00
_cell.angle_beta   90.00
_cell.angle_gamma   90.00
#
_symmetry.space_group_name_H-M   'P 1'
#
loop_
_entity.id
_entity.type
_entity.pdbx_description
1 polymer ?
#
loop_
_entity_poly.entity_id
_entity_poly.type
_entity_poly.pdbx_seq_one_letter_code
_entity_poly.pdbx_strand_id
1 'polypeptide(L)'
;ESFDVNQKQQRVTVTGYVDSDEVLEEVRSTGKTADNWSFVPYNLVAYPYVKGAYDIKAPSGFVRSVPDAVADPKSPEMKLMRLFDDDNPDACSIM
;
A
#
# COMPACT_ATOMS: atom_id res chain seq x y z
N GLU A 1 13.60 -10.39 15.28
CA GLU A 1 12.57 -10.38 14.21
C GLU A 1 11.66 -11.59 14.34
N SER A 2 10.52 -11.62 13.67
CA SER A 2 9.63 -12.79 13.57
C SER A 2 9.33 -13.09 12.10
N PHE A 3 9.31 -14.38 11.73
CA PHE A 3 9.00 -14.84 10.38
C PHE A 3 7.83 -15.83 10.40
N ASP A 4 6.94 -15.70 9.42
CA ASP A 4 5.81 -16.59 9.19
C ASP A 4 5.87 -17.15 7.76
N VAL A 5 5.77 -18.47 7.61
CA VAL A 5 5.86 -19.17 6.32
C VAL A 5 4.52 -19.82 5.99
N ASN A 6 3.84 -19.28 4.99
CA ASN A 6 2.62 -19.87 4.46
C ASN A 6 2.92 -20.69 3.21
N GLN A 7 3.07 -22.01 3.39
CA GLN A 7 3.37 -22.93 2.29
C GLN A 7 2.26 -23.01 1.24
N LYS A 8 0.99 -22.88 1.65
CA LYS A 8 -0.16 -22.94 0.72
C LYS A 8 -0.17 -21.75 -0.25
N GLN A 9 0.26 -20.59 0.22
CA GLN A 9 0.33 -19.37 -0.57
C GLN A 9 1.74 -19.11 -1.11
N GLN A 10 2.71 -19.99 -0.83
CA GLN A 10 4.13 -19.82 -1.14
C GLN A 10 4.67 -18.44 -0.72
N ARG A 11 4.20 -17.94 0.43
CA ARG A 11 4.53 -16.60 0.94
C ARG A 11 5.33 -16.70 2.22
N VAL A 12 6.37 -15.89 2.33
CA VAL A 12 7.11 -15.66 3.58
C VAL A 12 6.82 -14.23 4.02
N THR A 13 6.46 -14.06 5.29
CA THR A 13 6.22 -12.75 5.90
C THR A 13 7.28 -12.53 6.94
N VAL A 14 8.07 -11.46 6.80
CA VAL A 14 9.10 -11.08 7.77
C VAL A 14 8.65 -9.81 8.47
N THR A 15 8.71 -9.80 9.80
CA THR A 15 8.35 -8.66 10.64
C THR A 15 9.53 -8.30 11.53
N GLY A 16 10.01 -7.07 11.39
CA GLY A 16 11.22 -6.62 12.07
C GLY A 16 11.75 -5.33 11.46
N TYR A 17 12.91 -4.90 11.96
CA TYR A 17 13.64 -3.75 11.44
C TYR A 17 14.62 -4.23 10.37
N VAL A 18 14.09 -4.57 9.20
CA VAL A 18 14.83 -5.18 8.09
C VAL A 18 14.48 -4.49 6.78
N ASP A 19 15.44 -4.44 5.86
CA ASP A 19 15.22 -3.92 4.52
C ASP A 19 14.58 -4.99 3.61
N SER A 20 13.66 -4.57 2.74
CA SER A 20 12.94 -5.50 1.86
C SER A 20 13.83 -6.09 0.77
N ASP A 21 14.80 -5.33 0.27
CA ASP A 21 15.70 -5.79 -0.80
C ASP A 21 16.73 -6.79 -0.25
N GLU A 22 17.23 -6.58 0.98
CA GLU A 22 18.11 -7.52 1.67
C GLU A 22 17.41 -8.87 1.91
N VAL A 23 16.16 -8.85 2.39
CA VAL A 23 15.35 -10.06 2.57
C VAL A 23 15.14 -10.78 1.24
N LEU A 24 14.92 -10.04 0.16
CA LEU A 24 14.70 -10.63 -1.16
C LEU A 24 15.96 -11.30 -1.71
N GLU A 25 17.13 -10.69 -1.50
CA GLU A 25 18.42 -11.26 -1.88
C GLU A 25 18.73 -12.54 -1.09
N GLU A 26 18.49 -12.52 0.23
CA GLU A 26 18.65 -13.69 1.10
C GLU A 26 17.73 -14.85 0.69
N VAL A 27 16.47 -14.58 0.33
CA VAL A 27 15.58 -15.64 -0.16
C VAL A 27 16.07 -16.19 -1.50
N ARG A 28 16.60 -15.34 -2.40
CA ARG A 28 17.15 -15.76 -3.69
C ARG A 28 18.44 -16.58 -3.53
N SER A 29 19.26 -16.29 -2.51
CA SER A 29 20.49 -17.02 -2.21
C SER A 29 20.23 -18.51 -1.90
N THR A 30 19.03 -18.83 -1.41
CA THR A 30 18.58 -20.23 -1.19
C THR A 30 18.32 -21.02 -2.48
N GLY A 31 18.51 -20.40 -3.65
CA GLY A 31 18.28 -21.00 -4.97
C GLY A 31 16.82 -20.97 -5.41
N LYS A 32 15.96 -20.21 -4.72
CA LYS A 32 14.54 -20.06 -5.04
C LYS A 32 14.28 -18.75 -5.77
N THR A 33 13.38 -18.78 -6.73
CA THR A 33 12.86 -17.54 -7.33
C THR A 33 11.88 -16.90 -6.35
N ALA A 34 12.17 -15.66 -5.96
CA ALA A 34 11.31 -14.86 -5.10
C ALA A 34 11.19 -13.45 -5.67
N ASP A 35 9.98 -12.91 -5.52
CA ASP A 35 9.61 -11.55 -5.90
C ASP A 35 8.86 -10.91 -4.73
N ASN A 36 8.89 -9.58 -4.67
CA ASN A 36 8.21 -8.86 -3.61
C ASN A 36 6.68 -8.98 -3.77
N TRP A 37 5.99 -9.16 -2.65
CA TRP A 37 4.57 -9.43 -2.65
C TRP A 37 3.77 -8.14 -2.90
N SER A 38 3.02 -8.08 -4.00
CA SER A 38 2.35 -6.83 -4.43
C SER A 38 1.01 -6.55 -3.73
N PHE A 39 0.51 -7.45 -2.89
CA PHE A 39 -0.79 -7.31 -2.23
C PHE A 39 -0.64 -6.98 -0.75
N VAL A 40 -1.43 -6.02 -0.27
CA VAL A 40 -1.45 -5.56 1.11
C VAL A 40 -2.79 -5.90 1.75
N PRO A 41 -2.84 -6.13 3.09
CA PRO A 41 -4.09 -6.34 3.80
C PRO A 41 -5.08 -5.21 3.59
N TYR A 42 -6.35 -5.54 3.38
CA TYR A 42 -7.44 -4.58 3.14
C TYR A 42 -7.49 -3.46 4.20
N ASN A 43 -7.26 -3.81 5.47
CA ASN A 43 -7.35 -2.88 6.60
C ASN A 43 -6.24 -1.82 6.63
N LEU A 44 -5.14 -2.02 5.88
CA LEU A 44 -4.01 -1.09 5.83
C LEU A 44 -4.10 -0.12 4.65
N VAL A 45 -5.07 -0.30 3.75
CA VAL A 45 -5.26 0.57 2.59
C VAL A 45 -6.32 1.61 2.94
N ALA A 46 -5.99 2.88 2.71
CA ALA A 46 -6.89 4.00 3.02
C ALA A 46 -8.18 3.97 2.18
N TYR A 47 -8.08 3.62 0.90
CA TYR A 47 -9.23 3.59 -0.02
C TYR A 47 -9.30 2.27 -0.80
N PRO A 48 -9.66 1.16 -0.13
CA PRO A 48 -9.60 -0.17 -0.72
C PRO A 48 -10.72 -0.44 -1.73
N TYR A 49 -11.73 0.43 -1.79
CA TYR A 49 -12.86 0.37 -2.74
C TYR A 49 -12.57 1.04 -4.09
N VAL A 50 -11.39 1.67 -4.26
CA VAL A 50 -11.03 2.36 -5.49
C VAL A 50 -10.86 1.36 -6.63
N LYS A 51 -11.33 1.76 -7.82
CA LYS A 51 -11.21 0.96 -9.05
C LYS A 51 -9.74 0.65 -9.33
N GLY A 52 -9.39 -0.64 -9.38
CA GLY A 52 -8.01 -1.12 -9.58
C GLY A 52 -7.30 -1.57 -8.31
N ALA A 53 -7.86 -1.32 -7.12
CA ALA A 53 -7.38 -1.91 -5.87
C ALA A 53 -7.67 -3.42 -5.80
N TYR A 54 -8.84 -3.84 -6.28
CA TYR A 54 -9.22 -5.25 -6.30
C TYR A 54 -8.64 -5.96 -7.54
N ASP A 55 -7.83 -6.99 -7.30
CA ASP A 55 -7.33 -7.91 -8.32
C ASP A 55 -7.88 -9.32 -8.02
N ILE A 56 -8.38 -10.01 -9.05
CA ILE A 56 -8.92 -11.38 -8.95
C ILE A 56 -7.84 -12.36 -8.49
N LYS A 57 -6.56 -12.04 -8.72
CA LYS A 57 -5.41 -12.85 -8.28
C LYS A 57 -5.10 -12.69 -6.79
N ALA A 58 -5.63 -11.66 -6.13
CA ALA A 58 -5.34 -11.42 -4.73
C ALA A 58 -6.06 -12.46 -3.84
N PRO A 59 -5.38 -13.02 -2.82
CA PRO A 59 -6.04 -13.88 -1.85
C PRO A 59 -7.06 -13.09 -1.01
N SER A 60 -8.02 -13.80 -0.42
CA SER A 60 -9.08 -13.20 0.40
C SER A 60 -8.51 -12.30 1.49
N GLY A 61 -9.01 -11.05 1.58
CA GLY A 61 -8.57 -10.06 2.57
C GLY A 61 -7.35 -9.22 2.15
N PHE A 62 -6.82 -9.45 0.94
CA PHE A 62 -5.74 -8.65 0.37
C PHE A 62 -6.23 -7.87 -0.86
N VAL A 63 -5.66 -6.68 -1.04
CA VAL A 63 -5.88 -5.80 -2.19
C VAL A 63 -4.54 -5.35 -2.74
N ARG A 64 -4.49 -4.92 -4.01
CA ARG A 64 -3.27 -4.36 -4.59
C ARG A 64 -2.98 -3.00 -3.96
N SER A 65 -1.70 -2.73 -3.68
CA SER A 65 -1.29 -1.37 -3.31
C SER A 65 -1.46 -0.47 -4.53
N VAL A 66 -2.47 0.41 -4.49
CA VAL A 66 -2.73 1.41 -5.53
C VAL A 66 -2.34 2.79 -4.99
N PRO A 67 -1.17 3.34 -5.39
CA PRO A 67 -0.74 4.67 -4.95
C PRO A 67 -1.65 5.78 -5.50
N ASP A 68 -2.32 5.56 -6.63
CA ASP A 68 -3.27 6.50 -7.27
C ASP A 68 -4.55 6.75 -6.46
N ALA A 69 -4.75 6.08 -5.33
CA ALA A 69 -5.87 6.35 -4.44
C ALA A 69 -5.67 7.62 -3.59
N VAL A 70 -4.43 8.11 -3.47
CA VAL A 70 -4.18 9.44 -2.95
C VAL A 70 -4.45 10.40 -4.10
N ALA A 71 -5.59 11.09 -4.04
CA ALA A 71 -5.92 12.12 -5.02
C ALA A 71 -4.69 12.99 -5.23
N ASP A 72 -4.25 13.11 -6.49
CA ASP A 72 -3.10 13.92 -6.84
C ASP A 72 -3.28 15.29 -6.17
N PRO A 73 -2.32 15.78 -5.38
CA PRO A 73 -2.48 17.03 -4.64
C PRO A 73 -2.74 18.23 -5.58
N LYS A 74 -2.51 18.07 -6.88
CA LYS A 74 -2.81 19.05 -7.93
C LYS A 74 -4.16 18.83 -8.61
N SER A 75 -4.90 17.78 -8.26
CA SER A 75 -6.23 17.52 -8.80
C SER A 75 -7.19 18.64 -8.42
N PRO A 76 -8.11 19.02 -9.32
CA PRO A 76 -9.09 20.06 -9.04
C PRO A 76 -10.02 19.68 -7.88
N GLU A 77 -10.27 18.38 -7.65
CA GLU A 77 -11.10 17.88 -6.54
C GLU A 77 -10.44 18.13 -5.18
N MET A 78 -9.14 17.83 -5.03
CA MET A 78 -8.40 18.10 -3.79
C MET A 78 -8.26 19.61 -3.53
N LYS A 79 -8.12 20.41 -4.60
CA LYS A 79 -8.13 21.88 -4.50
C LYS A 79 -9.48 22.40 -4.04
N LEU A 80 -10.58 21.80 -4.50
CA LEU A 80 -11.92 22.15 -4.05
C LEU A 80 -12.14 21.77 -2.58
N MET A 81 -11.69 20.59 -2.15
CA MET A 81 -11.71 20.19 -0.72
C MET A 81 -10.93 21.17 0.16
N ARG A 82 -9.74 21.60 -0.29
CA ARG A 82 -8.91 22.58 0.44
C ARG A 82 -9.49 23.99 0.51
N LEU A 83 -10.41 24.37 -0.39
CA LEU A 83 -11.07 25.68 -0.32
C LEU A 83 -12.04 25.79 0.86
N PHE A 84 -12.49 24.68 1.43
CA PHE A 84 -13.41 24.63 2.56
C PHE A 84 -12.74 24.18 3.86
N ASP A 85 -11.41 24.12 3.87
CA ASP A 85 -10.60 23.73 5.02
C ASP A 85 -10.36 24.96 5.89
N ASP A 86 -11.19 25.14 6.93
CA ASP A 86 -11.16 26.30 7.84
C ASP A 86 -9.92 26.31 8.75
N ASP A 87 -9.26 25.16 8.90
CA ASP A 87 -7.99 24.98 9.62
C ASP A 87 -6.75 25.29 8.77
N ASN A 88 -6.92 25.63 7.48
CA ASN A 88 -5.81 25.96 6.59
C ASN A 88 -5.34 27.42 6.80
N PRO A 89 -4.15 27.66 7.38
CA PRO A 89 -3.64 29.01 7.64
C PRO A 89 -3.34 29.81 6.36
N ASP A 90 -3.21 29.13 5.22
CA ASP A 90 -3.03 29.74 3.90
C ASP A 90 -4.36 30.01 3.16
N ALA A 91 -5.50 29.58 3.71
CA ALA A 91 -6.80 29.90 3.14
C ALA A 91 -7.17 31.35 3.50
N CYS A 92 -7.04 32.26 2.54
CA CYS A 92 -7.66 33.58 2.65
C CYS A 92 -9.17 33.40 2.76
N SER A 93 -9.71 33.49 3.98
CA SER A 93 -11.14 33.62 4.22
C SER A 93 -11.59 34.98 3.69
N ILE A 94 -12.48 34.96 2.69
CA ILE A 94 -13.23 36.14 2.28
C ILE A 94 -14.53 36.09 3.07
N MET A 95 -14.68 37.01 4.04
CA MET A 95 -15.95 37.28 4.73
C MET A 95 -16.89 38.08 3.84
#